data_AF-A0A5N6K8Z4-F1
#
_entry.id   AF-A0A5N6K8Z4-F1
#
_cell.length_a   1.000
_cell.length_b   1.000
_cell.length_c   1.000
_cell.angle_alpha   90.00
_cell.angle_beta   90.00
_cell.angle_gamma   90.00
#
_symmetry.space_group_name_H-M   'P 1'
#
loop_
_entity.id
_entity.type
_entity.pdbx_description
1 polymer ?
#
loop_
_entity_poly.entity_id
_entity_poly.type
_entity_poly.pdbx_seq_one_letter_code
_entity_poly.pdbx_strand_id
1 'polypeptide(L)'
;MKFNTATVALLSVAGVAIAQPHNHHHQHRHPARANKVEHRNDDYVSVTEILPGPVETVYMLNGKHISSADVQAGLASGKYVLIGDDVIAEAPSATTWHSGPAYVATSTAAPTTPATTPESTPHASTNPIVKTAAEFIEVSSSVHKSSAHHSESSTSTSAAATSSPSSSYSSSSSGDWPDFPSGTIACSTFPSKYGPISVDYLGLDGWIGIQSTPGYTVSASAIVTINTITKGGCVKGAFCSYACPAGYQKSQWPSAQGSTGESIGGLYCNADGMLELSRPSVKQLCIAGAGSVKVQNKLDSIVSVCRTDYPGLEAETVPLATSPGNTYDLTCPDASNYYSWEGLPTSAQYYINPQGTETSEACVWGSAGGNVGNWAPVNAGVGRDTSGTTWLSIIPNTPTNTYGTLNFTISIEGDVSGKCSYSSGTYYNNGVESSTGCTVSVTSGGTATYVFS
;
A
#
# COMPACT_ATOMS: atom_id res chain seq x y z
N MET A 1 -61.90 -26.91 28.72
CA MET A 1 -60.88 -26.93 29.80
C MET A 1 -59.57 -26.49 29.14
N LYS A 2 -59.23 -25.21 29.28
CA LYS A 2 -58.43 -24.59 30.35
C LYS A 2 -56.92 -24.73 30.08
N PHE A 3 -56.33 -23.55 29.82
CA PHE A 3 -54.95 -23.08 29.93
C PHE A 3 -53.88 -24.06 30.43
N ASN A 4 -52.69 -23.98 29.81
CA ASN A 4 -51.47 -23.67 30.55
C ASN A 4 -50.42 -22.97 29.67
N THR A 5 -50.11 -21.75 30.08
CA THR A 5 -48.99 -20.88 29.69
C THR A 5 -47.86 -20.98 30.73
N ALA A 6 -46.62 -20.79 30.26
CA ALA A 6 -45.39 -20.43 30.99
C ALA A 6 -44.86 -21.49 32.01
N THR A 7 -43.56 -21.73 32.20
CA THR A 7 -42.39 -20.84 32.44
C THR A 7 -41.15 -21.78 32.40
N VAL A 8 -39.91 -21.45 31.97
CA VAL A 8 -38.82 -20.72 32.67
C VAL A 8 -37.56 -20.67 31.76
N ALA A 9 -36.96 -19.47 31.65
CA ALA A 9 -35.55 -19.02 31.52
C ALA A 9 -34.52 -19.79 30.65
N LEU A 10 -33.62 -19.15 29.89
CA LEU A 10 -32.68 -18.08 30.31
C LEU A 10 -32.35 -17.08 29.18
N LEU A 11 -32.45 -15.80 29.53
CA LEU A 11 -31.81 -14.66 28.86
C LEU A 11 -30.52 -14.32 29.63
N SER A 12 -29.41 -14.07 28.92
CA SER A 12 -28.41 -13.08 29.32
C SER A 12 -27.40 -12.84 28.19
N VAL A 13 -27.37 -11.61 27.65
CA VAL A 13 -26.15 -10.79 27.63
C VAL A 13 -26.59 -9.32 27.73
N ALA A 14 -26.27 -8.67 28.84
CA ALA A 14 -26.16 -7.22 28.94
C ALA A 14 -24.66 -6.90 29.01
N GLY A 15 -24.18 -6.05 28.10
CA GLY A 15 -22.84 -5.49 28.10
C GLY A 15 -22.94 -3.97 28.06
N VAL A 16 -22.33 -3.35 29.05
CA VAL A 16 -22.56 -2.00 29.56
C VAL A 16 -22.08 -0.89 28.60
N ALA A 17 -22.92 0.12 28.39
CA ALA A 17 -22.50 1.42 27.86
C ALA A 17 -21.70 2.16 28.93
N ILE A 18 -20.42 2.40 28.67
CA ILE A 18 -19.58 3.28 29.47
C ILE A 18 -19.31 4.53 28.63
N ALA A 19 -19.86 5.67 29.06
CA ALA A 19 -19.45 6.97 28.57
C ALA A 19 -18.02 7.26 29.06
N GLN A 20 -17.12 7.60 28.15
CA GLN A 20 -15.80 8.15 28.42
C GLN A 20 -15.51 9.34 27.49
N PRO A 21 -14.67 10.29 27.93
CA PRO A 21 -14.77 11.70 27.56
C PRO A 21 -14.31 11.95 26.12
N HIS A 22 -14.80 13.05 25.54
CA HIS A 22 -14.38 13.56 24.25
C HIS A 22 -12.85 13.68 24.20
N ASN A 23 -12.21 12.71 23.55
CA ASN A 23 -10.83 12.79 23.13
C ASN A 23 -10.88 12.96 21.62
N HIS A 24 -10.45 14.12 21.12
CA HIS A 24 -10.42 14.42 19.70
C HIS A 24 -9.40 13.49 19.02
N HIS A 25 -9.88 12.36 18.52
CA HIS A 25 -9.11 11.39 17.75
C HIS A 25 -8.90 11.94 16.32
N HIS A 26 -8.01 12.92 16.15
CA HIS A 26 -7.48 13.31 14.85
C HIS A 26 -6.29 12.42 14.45
N GLN A 27 -6.45 11.11 14.63
CA GLN A 27 -5.41 10.12 14.34
C GLN A 27 -5.96 9.16 13.29
N HIS A 28 -6.04 9.62 12.05
CA HIS A 28 -6.26 8.74 10.91
C HIS A 28 -4.92 8.16 10.49
N ARG A 29 -4.45 7.18 11.28
CA ARG A 29 -3.44 6.24 10.78
C ARG A 29 -4.10 5.49 9.63
N HIS A 30 -3.52 5.55 8.44
CA HIS A 30 -3.73 4.48 7.46
C HIS A 30 -3.28 3.20 8.16
N PRO A 31 -4.17 2.23 8.45
CA PRO A 31 -3.70 0.94 8.91
C PRO A 31 -2.73 0.43 7.85
N ALA A 32 -1.54 0.03 8.25
CA ALA A 32 -0.64 -0.74 7.42
C ALA A 32 -1.34 -2.04 7.04
N ARG A 33 -2.22 -2.01 6.03
CA ARG A 33 -2.56 -3.18 5.25
C ARG A 33 -1.33 -3.39 4.39
N ALA A 34 -0.41 -4.17 4.93
CA ALA A 34 0.81 -4.56 4.28
C ALA A 34 0.51 -4.92 2.82
N ASN A 35 0.99 -4.10 1.90
CA ASN A 35 1.40 -4.61 0.61
C ASN A 35 2.23 -5.86 0.90
N LYS A 36 1.83 -7.02 0.37
CA LYS A 36 2.54 -8.31 0.46
C LYS A 36 3.90 -8.19 -0.27
N VAL A 37 4.83 -7.39 0.25
CA VAL A 37 6.11 -6.99 -0.37
C VAL A 37 7.30 -7.47 0.48
N GLU A 38 7.08 -8.26 1.52
CA GLU A 38 8.18 -8.72 2.37
C GLU A 38 9.08 -9.81 1.73
N HIS A 39 8.71 -10.34 0.54
CA HIS A 39 9.54 -11.35 -0.14
C HIS A 39 9.33 -11.39 -1.65
N ARG A 40 10.04 -10.62 -2.50
CA ARG A 40 10.15 -10.93 -3.95
C ARG A 40 11.48 -10.51 -4.57
N ASN A 41 12.30 -11.51 -4.93
CA ASN A 41 13.24 -11.42 -6.05
C ASN A 41 12.51 -11.76 -7.35
N ASP A 42 12.88 -11.02 -8.40
CA ASP A 42 12.65 -11.18 -9.85
C ASP A 42 11.22 -11.27 -10.42
N ASP A 43 11.01 -10.35 -11.38
CA ASP A 43 10.11 -10.35 -12.53
C ASP A 43 8.71 -10.93 -12.37
N TYR A 44 7.79 -10.01 -12.07
CA TYR A 44 6.33 -10.18 -12.17
C TYR A 44 5.77 -11.32 -11.33
N VAL A 45 5.44 -11.03 -10.07
CA VAL A 45 4.47 -11.84 -9.34
C VAL A 45 3.63 -10.93 -8.45
N SER A 46 2.32 -10.89 -8.69
CA SER A 46 1.32 -11.04 -7.61
C SER A 46 0.58 -12.35 -7.90
N VAL A 47 0.79 -13.35 -7.05
CA VAL A 47 -0.18 -14.44 -6.93
C VAL A 47 -1.41 -13.79 -6.34
N THR A 48 -2.42 -13.57 -7.18
CA THR A 48 -3.79 -13.40 -6.71
C THR A 48 -4.10 -14.67 -5.94
N GLU A 49 -4.11 -14.57 -4.61
CA GLU A 49 -4.85 -15.51 -3.81
C GLU A 49 -6.28 -15.43 -4.34
N ILE A 50 -6.80 -16.52 -4.91
CA ILE A 50 -8.19 -16.60 -5.35
C ILE A 50 -9.02 -16.47 -4.07
N LEU A 51 -9.34 -15.24 -3.69
CA LEU A 51 -10.47 -14.98 -2.81
C LEU A 51 -11.68 -15.49 -3.60
N PRO A 52 -12.47 -16.45 -3.08
CA PRO A 52 -13.74 -16.76 -3.70
C PRO A 52 -14.51 -15.45 -3.79
N GLY A 53 -14.81 -15.02 -5.03
CA GLY A 53 -15.65 -13.86 -5.26
C GLY A 53 -17.01 -14.04 -4.57
N PRO A 54 -17.85 -13.00 -4.51
CA PRO A 54 -19.19 -13.13 -3.95
C PRO A 54 -19.90 -14.32 -4.60
N VAL A 55 -20.15 -15.36 -3.81
CA VAL A 55 -20.91 -16.53 -4.25
C VAL A 55 -22.38 -16.13 -4.34
N GLU A 56 -22.93 -16.14 -5.54
CA GLU A 56 -24.37 -15.97 -5.73
C GLU A 56 -25.06 -17.32 -5.59
N THR A 57 -25.96 -17.46 -4.62
CA THR A 57 -26.72 -18.70 -4.42
C THR A 57 -27.79 -18.81 -5.50
N VAL A 58 -27.55 -19.67 -6.49
CA VAL A 58 -28.49 -19.98 -7.56
C VAL A 58 -29.34 -21.18 -7.19
N TYR A 59 -30.67 -21.02 -7.22
CA TYR A 59 -31.61 -22.12 -7.01
C TYR A 59 -32.10 -22.68 -8.35
N MET A 60 -31.93 -23.99 -8.55
CA MET A 60 -32.31 -24.69 -9.77
C MET A 60 -33.25 -25.84 -9.45
N LEU A 61 -34.31 -25.97 -10.25
CA LEU A 61 -35.20 -27.13 -10.24
C LEU A 61 -35.35 -27.65 -11.67
N ASN A 62 -35.03 -28.93 -11.91
CA ASN A 62 -35.03 -29.56 -13.25
C ASN A 62 -34.22 -28.78 -14.30
N GLY A 63 -33.07 -28.22 -13.91
CA GLY A 63 -32.20 -27.47 -14.83
C GLY A 63 -32.70 -26.07 -15.19
N LYS A 64 -33.72 -25.54 -14.49
CA LYS A 64 -34.23 -24.17 -14.68
C LYS A 64 -34.10 -23.34 -13.39
N HIS A 65 -33.72 -22.08 -13.53
CA HIS A 65 -33.64 -21.14 -12.41
C HIS A 65 -35.03 -20.97 -11.77
N ILE A 66 -35.07 -21.03 -10.44
CA ILE A 66 -36.22 -20.69 -9.62
C ILE A 66 -35.84 -19.58 -8.63
N SER A 67 -36.81 -18.76 -8.22
CA SER A 67 -36.54 -17.66 -7.30
C SER A 67 -36.37 -18.15 -5.86
N SER A 68 -35.65 -17.39 -5.03
CA SER A 68 -35.54 -17.66 -3.58
C SER A 68 -36.93 -17.70 -2.89
N ALA A 69 -37.89 -16.89 -3.35
CA ALA A 69 -39.26 -16.90 -2.86
C ALA A 69 -40.00 -18.21 -3.17
N ASP A 70 -39.80 -18.77 -4.37
CA ASP A 70 -40.40 -20.07 -4.75
C ASP A 70 -39.82 -21.22 -3.94
N VAL A 71 -38.52 -21.16 -3.63
CA VAL A 71 -37.86 -22.12 -2.74
C VAL A 71 -38.47 -22.06 -1.34
N GLN A 72 -38.62 -20.86 -0.79
CA GLN A 72 -39.17 -20.67 0.55
C GLN A 72 -40.63 -21.12 0.66
N ALA A 73 -41.45 -20.85 -0.35
CA ALA A 73 -42.83 -21.36 -0.44
C ALA A 73 -42.89 -22.89 -0.60
N GLY A 74 -41.97 -23.48 -1.36
CA GLY A 74 -41.88 -24.93 -1.51
C GLY A 74 -41.43 -25.64 -0.23
N LEU A 75 -40.53 -25.04 0.55
CA LEU A 75 -40.16 -25.53 1.87
C LEU A 75 -41.33 -25.42 2.86
N ALA A 76 -42.03 -24.27 2.89
CA ALA A 76 -43.17 -24.05 3.78
C ALA A 76 -44.36 -24.98 3.47
N SER A 77 -44.53 -25.39 2.22
CA SER A 77 -45.57 -26.33 1.78
C SER A 77 -45.15 -27.80 1.86
N GLY A 78 -43.91 -28.11 2.25
CA GLY A 78 -43.36 -29.47 2.29
C GLY A 78 -43.08 -30.08 0.91
N LYS A 79 -43.11 -29.25 -0.15
CA LYS A 79 -42.81 -29.64 -1.53
C LYS A 79 -41.31 -29.82 -1.77
N TYR A 80 -40.47 -29.10 -1.02
CA TYR A 80 -39.02 -29.24 -1.02
C TYR A 80 -38.54 -29.64 0.37
N VAL A 81 -37.39 -30.32 0.45
CA VAL A 81 -36.71 -30.68 1.70
C VAL A 81 -35.25 -30.25 1.58
N LEU A 82 -34.72 -29.59 2.62
CA LEU A 82 -33.31 -29.21 2.69
C LEU A 82 -32.46 -30.44 3.02
N ILE A 83 -31.43 -30.70 2.22
CA ILE A 83 -30.40 -31.71 2.49
C ILE A 83 -29.09 -30.94 2.70
N GLY A 84 -28.44 -31.12 3.86
CA GLY A 84 -27.21 -30.42 4.24
C GLY A 84 -25.93 -31.07 3.70
N ASP A 85 -24.81 -30.36 3.84
CA ASP A 85 -23.49 -30.64 3.24
C ASP A 85 -22.67 -31.74 3.96
N ASP A 86 -23.21 -32.94 4.09
CA ASP A 86 -22.43 -34.14 4.38
C ASP A 86 -22.77 -35.26 3.39
N VAL A 87 -21.73 -35.83 2.78
CA VAL A 87 -21.83 -36.97 1.86
C VAL A 87 -22.32 -38.19 2.65
N ILE A 88 -23.62 -38.48 2.59
CA ILE A 88 -24.14 -39.77 3.04
C ILE A 88 -23.88 -40.79 1.92
N ALA A 89 -22.81 -41.55 2.10
CA ALA A 89 -22.56 -42.79 1.38
C ALA A 89 -23.57 -43.85 1.85
N GLU A 90 -24.84 -43.72 1.46
CA GLU A 90 -25.88 -44.76 1.41
C GLU A 90 -27.23 -44.11 1.11
N ALA A 91 -27.50 -43.87 -0.18
CA ALA A 91 -28.88 -43.90 -0.64
C ALA A 91 -29.28 -45.37 -0.83
N PRO A 92 -30.40 -45.86 -0.26
CA PRO A 92 -30.83 -47.23 -0.45
C PRO A 92 -31.14 -47.47 -1.93
N SER A 93 -30.41 -48.42 -2.52
CA SER A 93 -30.71 -48.96 -3.85
C SER A 93 -32.10 -49.60 -3.83
N ALA A 94 -32.92 -49.28 -4.85
CA ALA A 94 -34.30 -49.72 -4.94
C ALA A 94 -34.42 -51.25 -4.94
N THR A 95 -35.23 -51.81 -4.04
CA THR A 95 -35.81 -53.15 -4.26
C THR A 95 -37.11 -53.32 -3.46
N THR A 96 -38.24 -53.18 -4.14
CA THR A 96 -39.37 -54.13 -4.11
C THR A 96 -40.44 -53.67 -5.10
N TRP A 97 -40.50 -54.28 -6.29
CA TRP A 97 -41.72 -54.92 -6.80
C TRP A 97 -41.29 -56.07 -7.72
N HIS A 98 -41.95 -57.21 -7.53
CA HIS A 98 -41.63 -58.51 -8.11
C HIS A 98 -41.92 -58.61 -9.63
N SER A 99 -41.00 -59.31 -10.30
CA SER A 99 -41.18 -60.36 -11.32
C SER A 99 -41.80 -60.09 -12.71
N GLY A 100 -40.93 -60.18 -13.73
CA GLY A 100 -41.26 -60.51 -15.14
C GLY A 100 -40.02 -60.47 -16.05
N PRO A 101 -39.76 -61.47 -16.93
CA PRO A 101 -38.40 -61.90 -17.27
C PRO A 101 -37.73 -61.10 -18.39
N ALA A 102 -36.43 -60.85 -18.23
CA ALA A 102 -35.53 -60.41 -19.29
C ALA A 102 -34.73 -61.61 -19.84
N TYR A 103 -34.80 -61.80 -21.15
CA TYR A 103 -33.84 -62.60 -21.90
C TYR A 103 -32.52 -61.83 -22.02
N VAL A 104 -31.40 -62.45 -21.64
CA VAL A 104 -30.06 -61.97 -21.98
C VAL A 104 -29.29 -63.13 -22.61
N ALA A 105 -28.68 -62.86 -23.76
CA ALA A 105 -27.71 -63.75 -24.39
C ALA A 105 -26.29 -63.41 -23.93
N THR A 106 -25.54 -64.49 -23.68
CA THR A 106 -24.24 -64.65 -23.04
C THR A 106 -23.04 -64.38 -23.96
N SER A 107 -21.88 -64.02 -23.41
CA SER A 107 -20.55 -64.61 -23.75
C SER A 107 -19.47 -64.14 -22.75
N THR A 108 -18.84 -65.00 -21.91
CA THR A 108 -17.59 -65.82 -22.09
C THR A 108 -16.31 -64.97 -22.13
N ALA A 109 -15.17 -65.21 -21.46
CA ALA A 109 -14.68 -66.09 -20.39
C ALA A 109 -13.32 -65.52 -19.85
N ALA A 110 -12.86 -66.10 -18.73
CA ALA A 110 -11.59 -65.92 -17.98
C ALA A 110 -10.35 -66.51 -18.74
N PRO A 111 -9.11 -66.74 -18.19
CA PRO A 111 -8.72 -66.89 -16.76
C PRO A 111 -7.27 -66.57 -16.26
N THR A 112 -7.11 -66.71 -14.92
CA THR A 112 -5.97 -67.29 -14.10
C THR A 112 -4.57 -66.61 -14.06
N THR A 113 -3.72 -66.54 -13.01
CA THR A 113 -3.60 -66.76 -11.52
C THR A 113 -2.05 -66.56 -11.17
N PRO A 114 -1.45 -66.86 -9.98
CA PRO A 114 -1.41 -66.08 -8.72
C PRO A 114 0.00 -66.06 -8.00
N ALA A 115 0.00 -65.70 -6.69
CA ALA A 115 0.97 -66.02 -5.60
C ALA A 115 2.13 -65.01 -5.35
N THR A 116 2.61 -64.68 -4.13
CA THR A 116 2.50 -65.30 -2.78
C THR A 116 2.99 -64.32 -1.69
N THR A 117 2.44 -64.44 -0.47
CA THR A 117 2.87 -63.87 0.83
C THR A 117 4.01 -64.73 1.47
N PRO A 118 4.73 -64.32 2.56
CA PRO A 118 4.17 -64.40 3.92
C PRO A 118 4.69 -63.37 4.98
N GLU A 119 4.08 -63.49 6.14
CA GLU A 119 3.95 -62.69 7.38
C GLU A 119 5.03 -62.94 8.45
N SER A 120 5.27 -61.99 9.38
CA SER A 120 5.40 -62.22 10.85
C SER A 120 5.62 -60.92 11.66
N THR A 121 4.99 -60.87 12.83
CA THR A 121 4.87 -59.80 13.86
C THR A 121 5.81 -60.07 15.08
N PRO A 122 5.63 -59.50 16.29
CA PRO A 122 5.85 -58.11 16.76
C PRO A 122 6.76 -58.04 18.03
N HIS A 123 7.17 -56.85 18.52
CA HIS A 123 7.30 -56.56 19.98
C HIS A 123 7.55 -55.07 20.28
N ALA A 124 7.04 -54.62 21.43
CA ALA A 124 6.94 -53.24 21.89
C ALA A 124 7.76 -52.95 23.18
N SER A 125 7.84 -51.64 23.51
CA SER A 125 8.18 -50.96 24.80
C SER A 125 9.49 -50.16 24.73
N THR A 126 9.74 -48.98 25.33
CA THR A 126 9.01 -47.94 26.10
C THR A 126 10.00 -46.74 26.29
N ASN A 127 9.58 -45.50 25.98
CA ASN A 127 9.93 -44.12 26.46
C ASN A 127 11.15 -43.81 27.40
N PRO A 128 11.52 -42.51 27.64
CA PRO A 128 11.77 -41.35 26.75
C PRO A 128 13.08 -40.57 27.16
N ILE A 129 13.31 -39.34 26.60
CA ILE A 129 14.05 -38.16 27.16
C ILE A 129 15.20 -37.55 26.28
N VAL A 130 14.85 -36.39 25.66
CA VAL A 130 15.54 -35.06 25.65
C VAL A 130 16.68 -34.71 24.64
N LYS A 131 16.28 -33.81 23.72
CA LYS A 131 16.83 -32.49 23.28
C LYS A 131 18.17 -32.34 22.51
N THR A 132 17.99 -31.76 21.31
CA THR A 132 18.71 -30.65 20.60
C THR A 132 20.23 -30.73 20.47
N ALA A 133 20.78 -30.90 19.27
CA ALA A 133 20.85 -29.99 18.11
C ALA A 133 22.09 -29.09 18.18
N ALA A 134 23.01 -29.38 17.27
CA ALA A 134 24.36 -28.85 17.17
C ALA A 134 24.42 -27.57 16.31
N GLU A 135 25.40 -26.75 16.67
CA GLU A 135 25.87 -25.51 16.10
C GLU A 135 26.75 -25.77 14.85
N PHE A 136 26.76 -24.86 13.87
CA PHE A 136 27.84 -24.76 12.89
C PHE A 136 28.07 -23.31 12.45
N ILE A 137 29.34 -22.89 12.52
CA ILE A 137 29.90 -21.61 12.09
C ILE A 137 30.63 -21.85 10.76
N GLU A 138 30.48 -20.97 9.77
CA GLU A 138 31.43 -20.88 8.65
C GLU A 138 32.09 -19.51 8.58
N VAL A 139 33.42 -19.57 8.47
CA VAL A 139 34.37 -18.48 8.27
C VAL A 139 34.76 -18.49 6.79
N SER A 140 34.70 -17.33 6.12
CA SER A 140 35.26 -17.18 4.77
C SER A 140 36.53 -16.33 4.79
N SER A 141 37.61 -16.95 4.30
CA SER A 141 38.97 -16.44 4.20
C SER A 141 39.19 -15.62 2.92
N SER A 142 39.93 -14.52 3.08
CA SER A 142 40.42 -13.61 2.05
C SER A 142 41.69 -14.14 1.36
N VAL A 143 41.84 -13.82 0.07
CA VAL A 143 43.09 -14.02 -0.69
C VAL A 143 43.54 -12.69 -1.28
N HIS A 144 44.67 -12.19 -0.78
CA HIS A 144 45.43 -11.08 -1.36
C HIS A 144 46.34 -11.55 -2.50
N LYS A 145 46.50 -10.72 -3.52
CA LYS A 145 47.63 -10.78 -4.46
C LYS A 145 48.28 -9.39 -4.56
N SER A 146 49.59 -9.36 -4.31
CA SER A 146 50.47 -8.20 -4.29
C SER A 146 51.06 -7.92 -5.69
N SER A 147 51.31 -6.64 -6.01
CA SER A 147 52.52 -6.27 -6.77
C SER A 147 52.83 -4.75 -6.70
N ALA A 148 54.00 -4.48 -6.09
CA ALA A 148 55.07 -3.54 -6.45
C ALA A 148 54.79 -2.06 -6.84
N HIS A 149 55.39 -1.19 -6.02
CA HIS A 149 55.77 0.20 -6.32
C HIS A 149 56.92 0.29 -7.35
N HIS A 150 56.80 1.23 -8.29
CA HIS A 150 57.94 1.95 -8.87
C HIS A 150 57.59 3.42 -9.02
N SER A 151 58.43 4.28 -8.45
CA SER A 151 58.39 5.73 -8.57
C SER A 151 59.24 6.14 -9.75
N GLU A 152 58.68 6.90 -10.69
CA GLU A 152 59.46 7.76 -11.57
C GLU A 152 58.74 9.10 -11.73
N SER A 153 59.52 10.15 -11.54
CA SER A 153 59.12 11.55 -11.56
C SER A 153 59.09 12.04 -13.01
N SER A 154 57.97 12.64 -13.43
CA SER A 154 57.97 13.53 -14.58
C SER A 154 56.89 14.59 -14.41
N THR A 155 57.36 15.83 -14.25
CA THR A 155 56.61 17.07 -14.29
C THR A 155 55.95 17.29 -15.65
N SER A 156 54.62 17.48 -15.66
CA SER A 156 53.93 18.26 -16.69
C SER A 156 52.59 18.75 -16.16
N THR A 157 52.47 20.08 -16.11
CA THR A 157 51.27 20.87 -15.88
C THR A 157 50.13 20.45 -16.82
N SER A 158 48.98 20.06 -16.26
CA SER A 158 47.75 19.82 -17.02
C SER A 158 46.58 20.56 -16.40
N ALA A 159 45.84 21.22 -17.29
CA ALA A 159 44.72 22.09 -17.06
C ALA A 159 43.56 21.41 -16.32
N ALA A 160 42.81 22.24 -15.59
CA ALA A 160 41.60 21.87 -14.87
C ALA A 160 40.60 21.15 -15.78
N ALA A 161 40.32 19.90 -15.45
CA ALA A 161 39.23 19.13 -16.03
C ALA A 161 37.90 19.66 -15.47
N THR A 162 37.02 20.02 -16.38
CA THR A 162 35.65 20.48 -16.17
C THR A 162 34.84 19.35 -15.55
N SER A 163 34.48 19.49 -14.27
CA SER A 163 33.51 18.63 -13.61
C SER A 163 32.11 18.95 -14.16
N SER A 164 31.51 17.98 -14.82
CA SER A 164 30.09 17.96 -15.21
C SER A 164 29.20 18.23 -13.99
N PRO A 165 28.17 19.07 -14.07
CA PRO A 165 27.31 19.35 -12.94
C PRO A 165 26.36 18.19 -12.70
N SER A 166 26.39 17.64 -11.48
CA SER A 166 25.33 16.82 -10.92
C SER A 166 24.03 17.63 -10.92
N SER A 167 22.98 17.06 -11.48
CA SER A 167 21.65 17.66 -11.60
C SER A 167 21.07 17.99 -10.23
N SER A 168 21.18 19.25 -9.82
CA SER A 168 20.45 19.81 -8.68
C SER A 168 18.97 19.93 -9.06
N TYR A 169 18.13 19.03 -8.55
CA TYR A 169 16.67 19.11 -8.66
C TYR A 169 16.13 20.16 -7.68
N SER A 170 16.29 21.42 -8.04
CA SER A 170 15.68 22.55 -7.34
C SER A 170 15.15 23.56 -8.36
N SER A 171 14.30 23.10 -9.27
CA SER A 171 13.47 24.01 -10.06
C SER A 171 12.18 24.28 -9.27
N SER A 172 12.12 25.42 -8.57
CA SER A 172 10.88 26.06 -8.18
C SER A 172 10.16 26.56 -9.44
N SER A 173 9.59 25.65 -10.23
CA SER A 173 8.79 26.02 -11.40
C SER A 173 7.50 26.69 -10.92
N SER A 174 7.23 27.87 -11.44
CA SER A 174 6.23 28.84 -10.98
C SER A 174 4.76 28.47 -11.23
N GLY A 175 4.43 27.18 -11.31
CA GLY A 175 3.04 26.74 -11.44
C GLY A 175 2.32 27.10 -12.73
N ASP A 176 3.01 27.68 -13.72
CA ASP A 176 2.44 28.15 -14.99
C ASP A 176 2.81 27.16 -16.10
N TRP A 177 2.15 26.00 -16.08
CA TRP A 177 2.31 24.97 -17.11
C TRP A 177 1.15 25.00 -18.10
N PRO A 178 1.38 24.63 -19.37
CA PRO A 178 0.29 24.47 -20.31
C PRO A 178 -0.66 23.36 -19.87
N ASP A 179 -1.93 23.47 -20.28
CA ASP A 179 -2.90 22.39 -20.10
C ASP A 179 -2.41 21.10 -20.77
N PHE A 180 -2.63 19.96 -20.12
CA PHE A 180 -2.24 18.67 -20.66
C PHE A 180 -3.13 18.25 -21.85
N PRO A 181 -2.55 17.95 -23.01
CA PRO A 181 -3.30 17.56 -24.20
C PRO A 181 -3.63 16.06 -24.13
N SER A 182 -4.69 15.73 -23.38
CA SER A 182 -5.16 14.36 -23.19
C SER A 182 -5.28 13.58 -24.51
N GLY A 183 -4.75 12.35 -24.54
CA GLY A 183 -4.79 11.45 -25.68
C GLY A 183 -3.77 11.73 -26.78
N THR A 184 -2.85 12.68 -26.61
CA THR A 184 -1.91 13.10 -27.67
C THR A 184 -0.43 12.78 -27.39
N ILE A 185 -0.10 12.42 -26.15
CA ILE A 185 1.28 12.10 -25.75
C ILE A 185 1.40 10.60 -25.58
N ALA A 186 2.42 9.98 -26.17
CA ALA A 186 2.66 8.55 -26.04
C ALA A 186 3.00 8.19 -24.58
N CYS A 187 2.56 7.01 -24.10
CA CYS A 187 2.83 6.57 -22.72
C CYS A 187 4.32 6.39 -22.41
N SER A 188 5.15 6.15 -23.43
CA SER A 188 6.61 6.10 -23.29
C SER A 188 7.26 7.48 -23.07
N THR A 189 6.49 8.57 -23.12
CA THR A 189 7.00 9.93 -22.94
C THR A 189 6.57 10.49 -21.60
N PHE A 190 7.54 10.75 -20.71
CA PHE A 190 7.27 11.40 -19.43
C PHE A 190 6.86 12.88 -19.65
N PRO A 191 5.74 13.35 -19.08
CA PRO A 191 5.12 14.62 -19.46
C PRO A 191 5.70 15.85 -18.72
N SER A 192 7.03 15.96 -18.60
CA SER A 192 7.69 17.02 -17.81
C SER A 192 7.34 18.46 -18.23
N LYS A 193 7.03 18.68 -19.51
CA LYS A 193 6.56 19.97 -20.06
C LYS A 193 5.28 20.49 -19.37
N TYR A 194 4.50 19.60 -18.75
CA TYR A 194 3.19 19.89 -18.15
C TYR A 194 3.22 19.95 -16.62
N GLY A 195 4.43 20.00 -16.05
CA GLY A 195 4.68 20.21 -14.62
C GLY A 195 5.27 19.05 -13.82
N PRO A 196 4.97 17.78 -14.12
CA PRO A 196 5.56 16.68 -13.37
C PRO A 196 7.08 16.67 -13.38
N ILE A 197 7.66 16.25 -12.25
CA ILE A 197 9.10 16.05 -12.11
C ILE A 197 9.44 14.57 -12.29
N SER A 198 10.48 14.30 -13.08
CA SER A 198 10.94 12.93 -13.34
C SER A 198 11.66 12.38 -12.11
N VAL A 199 11.37 11.14 -11.74
CA VAL A 199 11.98 10.43 -10.61
C VAL A 199 12.68 9.17 -11.12
N ASP A 200 13.76 9.37 -11.87
CA ASP A 200 14.39 8.33 -12.69
C ASP A 200 15.00 7.18 -11.88
N TYR A 201 15.45 7.45 -10.64
CA TYR A 201 16.10 6.45 -9.79
C TYR A 201 15.16 5.30 -9.37
N LEU A 202 13.85 5.44 -9.55
CA LEU A 202 12.88 4.37 -9.31
C LEU A 202 12.89 3.30 -10.41
N GLY A 203 13.58 3.53 -11.54
CA GLY A 203 13.60 2.60 -12.66
C GLY A 203 12.23 2.46 -13.36
N LEU A 204 11.39 3.48 -13.20
CA LEU A 204 10.02 3.57 -13.72
C LEU A 204 9.89 4.63 -14.83
N ASP A 205 10.94 4.89 -15.62
CA ASP A 205 10.95 5.90 -16.70
C ASP A 205 10.41 7.28 -16.27
N GLY A 206 10.80 7.71 -15.06
CA GLY A 206 10.42 8.99 -14.46
C GLY A 206 9.15 8.98 -13.62
N TRP A 207 8.32 7.94 -13.72
CA TRP A 207 7.09 7.79 -12.93
C TRP A 207 7.40 7.37 -11.48
N ILE A 208 6.49 7.66 -10.55
CA ILE A 208 6.67 7.34 -9.12
C ILE A 208 5.87 6.12 -8.65
N GLY A 209 5.08 5.55 -9.54
CA GLY A 209 4.26 4.38 -9.30
C GLY A 209 3.47 4.04 -10.56
N ILE A 210 3.35 2.75 -10.89
CA ILE A 210 2.60 2.31 -12.06
C ILE A 210 1.71 1.15 -11.66
N GLN A 211 0.40 1.33 -11.83
CA GLN A 211 -0.63 0.37 -11.48
C GLN A 211 -1.32 -0.10 -12.75
N SER A 212 -0.98 -1.30 -13.23
CA SER A 212 -1.67 -1.93 -14.35
C SER A 212 -3.05 -2.42 -13.91
N THR A 213 -4.09 -2.02 -14.63
CA THR A 213 -5.48 -2.25 -14.29
C THR A 213 -6.20 -2.95 -15.43
N PRO A 214 -5.89 -4.25 -15.70
CA PRO A 214 -6.51 -4.97 -16.79
C PRO A 214 -8.04 -5.03 -16.60
N GLY A 215 -8.78 -4.76 -17.68
CA GLY A 215 -10.24 -4.70 -17.65
C GLY A 215 -10.82 -3.39 -17.12
N TYR A 216 -10.00 -2.41 -16.75
CA TYR A 216 -10.48 -1.07 -16.43
C TYR A 216 -11.19 -0.44 -17.63
N THR A 217 -12.31 0.23 -17.34
CA THR A 217 -13.00 1.13 -18.27
C THR A 217 -13.33 2.42 -17.54
N VAL A 218 -13.51 3.51 -18.29
CA VAL A 218 -13.87 4.82 -17.72
C VAL A 218 -15.22 4.81 -16.96
N SER A 219 -16.07 3.81 -17.21
CA SER A 219 -17.35 3.62 -16.54
C SER A 219 -17.28 2.66 -15.33
N ALA A 220 -16.09 2.14 -15.00
CA ALA A 220 -15.93 1.23 -13.88
C ALA A 220 -16.29 1.95 -12.56
N SER A 221 -17.02 1.26 -11.68
CA SER A 221 -17.29 1.74 -10.32
C SER A 221 -16.14 1.41 -9.36
N ALA A 222 -15.40 0.33 -9.64
CA ALA A 222 -14.23 -0.10 -8.89
C ALA A 222 -13.24 -0.83 -9.81
N ILE A 223 -11.97 -0.88 -9.40
CA ILE A 223 -10.90 -1.60 -10.08
C ILE A 223 -10.61 -2.88 -9.29
N VAL A 224 -10.86 -4.04 -9.90
CA VAL A 224 -10.74 -5.34 -9.22
C VAL A 224 -9.32 -5.89 -9.28
N THR A 225 -8.67 -5.77 -10.43
CA THR A 225 -7.30 -6.28 -10.64
C THR A 225 -6.34 -5.11 -10.75
N ILE A 226 -5.39 -5.05 -9.83
CA ILE A 226 -4.33 -4.04 -9.79
C ILE A 226 -3.00 -4.78 -9.69
N ASN A 227 -2.15 -4.60 -10.69
CA ASN A 227 -0.79 -5.14 -10.69
C ASN A 227 0.22 -4.00 -10.62
N THR A 228 1.05 -3.99 -9.59
CA THR A 228 2.14 -3.03 -9.45
C THR A 228 3.27 -3.38 -10.42
N ILE A 229 3.66 -2.41 -11.24
CA ILE A 229 4.84 -2.51 -12.10
C ILE A 229 6.03 -1.91 -11.36
N THR A 230 7.10 -2.68 -11.21
CA THR A 230 8.30 -2.34 -10.43
C THR A 230 9.51 -1.95 -11.26
N LYS A 231 9.43 -2.08 -12.59
CA LYS A 231 10.49 -1.67 -13.53
C LYS A 231 9.92 -1.35 -14.91
N GLY A 232 10.61 -0.50 -15.66
CA GLY A 232 10.23 -0.12 -17.03
C GLY A 232 9.49 1.20 -17.05
N GLY A 233 8.42 1.33 -17.84
CA GLY A 233 7.70 2.58 -18.01
C GLY A 233 6.20 2.41 -18.02
N CYS A 234 5.50 3.51 -18.27
CA CYS A 234 4.04 3.53 -18.36
C CYS A 234 3.55 2.67 -19.53
N VAL A 235 2.73 1.65 -19.24
CA VAL A 235 2.21 0.67 -20.22
C VAL A 235 0.71 0.81 -20.42
N LYS A 236 0.21 0.31 -21.56
CA LYS A 236 -1.22 0.29 -21.90
C LYS A 236 -2.06 -0.33 -20.78
N GLY A 237 -3.19 0.30 -20.49
CA GLY A 237 -4.11 -0.14 -19.44
C GLY A 237 -3.58 0.08 -18.02
N ALA A 238 -2.59 0.97 -17.83
CA ALA A 238 -2.07 1.31 -16.51
C ALA A 238 -2.33 2.77 -16.14
N PHE A 239 -2.45 3.01 -14.84
CA PHE A 239 -2.34 4.33 -14.23
C PHE A 239 -0.89 4.61 -13.86
N CYS A 240 -0.38 5.73 -14.35
CA CYS A 240 1.01 6.11 -14.25
C CYS A 240 1.12 7.38 -13.40
N SER A 241 1.55 7.15 -12.17
CA SER A 241 1.64 8.12 -11.10
C SER A 241 2.88 8.98 -11.24
N TYR A 242 2.77 10.27 -10.93
CA TYR A 242 3.84 11.25 -11.10
C TYR A 242 3.97 12.17 -9.89
N ALA A 243 5.19 12.64 -9.65
CA ALA A 243 5.48 13.68 -8.66
C ALA A 243 5.33 15.07 -9.26
N CYS A 244 5.02 16.03 -8.39
CA CYS A 244 4.99 17.45 -8.71
C CYS A 244 6.03 18.19 -7.86
N PRO A 245 6.46 19.40 -8.27
CA PRO A 245 7.40 20.20 -7.48
C PRO A 245 6.91 20.48 -6.06
N ALA A 246 7.84 20.86 -5.20
CA ALA A 246 7.57 21.32 -3.83
C ALA A 246 6.42 22.35 -3.78
N GLY A 247 5.45 22.15 -2.89
CA GLY A 247 4.24 22.98 -2.79
C GLY A 247 3.09 22.58 -3.73
N TYR A 248 3.35 21.70 -4.71
CA TYR A 248 2.34 21.18 -5.64
C TYR A 248 2.04 19.69 -5.40
N GLN A 249 0.92 19.23 -5.96
CA GLN A 249 0.47 17.86 -5.93
C GLN A 249 -0.20 17.47 -7.24
N LYS A 250 -0.14 16.18 -7.55
CA LYS A 250 -0.80 15.57 -8.71
C LYS A 250 -2.30 15.83 -8.66
N SER A 251 -2.92 16.05 -9.81
CA SER A 251 -4.36 16.35 -9.91
C SER A 251 -5.19 15.21 -10.51
N GLN A 252 -4.53 14.16 -10.99
CA GLN A 252 -5.13 13.09 -11.79
C GLN A 252 -5.28 11.81 -10.97
N TRP A 253 -6.52 11.35 -10.87
CA TRP A 253 -6.92 10.01 -10.41
C TRP A 253 -8.29 9.66 -11.03
N PRO A 254 -8.59 8.40 -11.30
CA PRO A 254 -9.92 7.98 -11.76
C PRO A 254 -10.96 8.06 -10.65
N SER A 255 -12.25 8.13 -11.02
CA SER A 255 -13.35 7.99 -10.06
C SER A 255 -13.43 6.59 -9.46
N ALA A 256 -13.13 5.56 -10.25
CA ALA A 256 -13.00 4.18 -9.79
C ALA A 256 -11.73 4.05 -8.94
N GLN A 257 -11.82 3.43 -7.77
CA GLN A 257 -10.67 3.08 -6.93
C GLN A 257 -10.61 1.57 -6.75
N GLY A 258 -9.57 1.06 -6.10
CA GLY A 258 -9.40 -0.37 -5.86
C GLY A 258 -10.56 -0.96 -5.06
N SER A 259 -11.01 -2.15 -5.47
CA SER A 259 -12.17 -2.82 -4.86
C SER A 259 -11.91 -3.28 -3.41
N THR A 260 -10.65 -3.27 -2.95
CA THR A 260 -10.29 -3.65 -1.57
C THR A 260 -9.76 -2.48 -0.74
N GLY A 261 -9.93 -1.26 -1.26
CA GLY A 261 -9.53 0.00 -0.63
C GLY A 261 -8.21 0.57 -1.14
N GLU A 262 -7.63 0.01 -2.20
CA GLU A 262 -6.41 0.56 -2.82
C GLU A 262 -6.72 1.90 -3.48
N SER A 263 -5.85 2.89 -3.30
CA SER A 263 -5.93 4.11 -4.09
C SER A 263 -5.32 3.91 -5.50
N ILE A 264 -5.84 4.68 -6.44
CA ILE A 264 -5.41 4.68 -7.84
C ILE A 264 -5.24 6.14 -8.25
N GLY A 265 -4.09 6.47 -8.83
CA GLY A 265 -3.80 7.83 -9.27
C GLY A 265 -2.77 7.90 -10.38
N GLY A 266 -2.76 9.02 -11.10
CA GLY A 266 -1.90 9.26 -12.24
C GLY A 266 -2.66 9.43 -13.55
N LEU A 267 -1.92 9.60 -14.64
CA LEU A 267 -2.47 9.58 -15.99
C LEU A 267 -2.81 8.15 -16.40
N TYR A 268 -3.84 7.97 -17.20
CA TYR A 268 -4.18 6.66 -17.75
C TYR A 268 -3.50 6.45 -19.09
N CYS A 269 -2.77 5.35 -19.27
CA CYS A 269 -2.29 4.95 -20.58
C CYS A 269 -3.37 4.15 -21.32
N ASN A 270 -3.98 4.75 -22.32
CA ASN A 270 -5.10 4.15 -23.04
C ASN A 270 -4.68 2.97 -23.94
N ALA A 271 -5.66 2.32 -24.57
CA ALA A 271 -5.43 1.17 -25.46
C ALA A 271 -4.57 1.51 -26.70
N ASP A 272 -4.59 2.77 -27.13
CA ASP A 272 -3.79 3.26 -28.26
C ASP A 272 -2.34 3.54 -27.85
N GLY A 273 -2.02 3.51 -26.56
CA GLY A 273 -0.69 3.84 -26.04
C GLY A 273 -0.47 5.34 -25.86
N MET A 274 -1.55 6.08 -25.61
CA MET A 274 -1.54 7.52 -25.36
C MET A 274 -1.98 7.82 -23.93
N LEU A 275 -1.33 8.81 -23.31
CA LEU A 275 -1.64 9.30 -21.97
C LEU A 275 -2.92 10.13 -21.98
N GLU A 276 -3.85 9.80 -21.10
CA GLU A 276 -5.13 10.48 -20.91
C GLU A 276 -5.29 11.01 -19.49
N LEU A 277 -5.98 12.14 -19.37
CA LEU A 277 -6.44 12.66 -18.08
C LEU A 277 -7.44 11.67 -17.47
N SER A 278 -7.11 11.11 -16.31
CA SER A 278 -8.04 10.27 -15.54
C SER A 278 -9.11 11.11 -14.82
N ARG A 279 -8.88 12.42 -14.69
CA ARG A 279 -9.83 13.42 -14.16
C ARG A 279 -9.95 14.59 -15.15
N PRO A 280 -10.72 14.45 -16.23
CA PRO A 280 -10.77 15.43 -17.32
C PRO A 280 -11.23 16.84 -16.93
N SER A 281 -11.89 16.99 -15.78
CA SER A 281 -12.30 18.31 -15.25
C SER A 281 -11.12 19.17 -14.78
N VAL A 282 -9.93 18.58 -14.59
CA VAL A 282 -8.70 19.30 -14.26
C VAL A 282 -7.64 18.98 -15.29
N LYS A 283 -7.20 20.01 -16.03
CA LYS A 283 -6.26 19.85 -17.16
C LYS A 283 -4.80 20.03 -16.79
N GLN A 284 -4.53 20.76 -15.71
CA GLN A 284 -3.20 20.92 -15.14
C GLN A 284 -2.81 19.67 -14.38
N LEU A 285 -1.65 19.07 -14.66
CA LEU A 285 -1.21 17.85 -13.97
C LEU A 285 -0.79 18.14 -12.52
N CYS A 286 -0.13 19.26 -12.30
CA CYS A 286 0.30 19.71 -10.98
C CYS A 286 -0.53 20.91 -10.54
N ILE A 287 -1.21 20.77 -9.40
CA ILE A 287 -1.99 21.83 -8.76
C ILE A 287 -1.35 22.21 -7.43
N ALA A 288 -1.47 23.48 -7.04
CA ALA A 288 -0.96 23.93 -5.75
C ALA A 288 -1.70 23.23 -4.60
N GLY A 289 -0.98 22.94 -3.52
CA GLY A 289 -1.61 22.66 -2.24
C GLY A 289 -2.22 23.93 -1.63
N ALA A 290 -2.72 23.79 -0.41
CA ALA A 290 -3.33 24.84 0.39
C ALA A 290 -2.33 25.95 0.83
N GLY A 291 -1.02 25.71 0.69
CA GLY A 291 0.06 26.63 1.07
C GLY A 291 0.34 26.67 2.58
N SER A 292 1.04 27.71 3.02
CA SER A 292 1.34 28.04 4.43
C SER A 292 2.17 27.03 5.23
N VAL A 293 2.74 26.00 4.58
CA VAL A 293 3.62 25.02 5.24
C VAL A 293 4.94 24.94 4.50
N LYS A 294 6.03 24.99 5.26
CA LYS A 294 7.40 24.93 4.75
C LYS A 294 8.22 23.89 5.49
N VAL A 295 9.36 23.55 4.92
CA VAL A 295 10.44 22.81 5.59
C VAL A 295 11.74 23.60 5.46
N GLN A 296 12.46 23.76 6.55
CA GLN A 296 13.77 24.41 6.59
C GLN A 296 14.79 23.43 7.14
N ASN A 297 15.87 23.22 6.38
CA ASN A 297 16.98 22.40 6.82
C ASN A 297 18.13 23.30 7.30
N LYS A 298 18.39 23.35 8.61
CA LYS A 298 19.52 24.08 9.20
C LYS A 298 20.76 23.20 9.43
N LEU A 299 20.69 21.92 9.09
CA LEU A 299 21.82 20.98 9.20
C LEU A 299 22.83 21.22 8.08
N ASP A 300 24.04 20.69 8.27
CA ASP A 300 25.12 20.72 7.27
C ASP A 300 25.00 19.60 6.22
N SER A 301 23.99 18.74 6.34
CA SER A 301 23.71 17.61 5.45
C SER A 301 22.31 17.69 4.86
N ILE A 302 22.11 17.09 3.68
CA ILE A 302 20.78 16.94 3.09
C ILE A 302 19.87 16.16 4.02
N VAL A 303 18.58 16.49 4.04
CA VAL A 303 17.52 15.63 4.58
C VAL A 303 16.47 15.41 3.50
N SER A 304 16.18 14.16 3.19
CA SER A 304 15.13 13.81 2.24
C SER A 304 13.79 13.64 2.94
N VAL A 305 12.79 14.40 2.49
CA VAL A 305 11.42 14.35 2.98
C VAL A 305 10.56 13.73 1.90
N CYS A 306 10.07 12.51 2.13
CA CYS A 306 9.36 11.75 1.10
C CYS A 306 7.88 11.72 1.41
N ARG A 307 7.01 12.18 0.49
CA ARG A 307 5.55 12.08 0.67
C ARG A 307 5.05 10.77 0.11
N THR A 308 4.02 10.21 0.74
CA THR A 308 3.24 9.12 0.16
C THR A 308 2.68 9.52 -1.21
N ASP A 309 2.79 8.64 -2.18
CA ASP A 309 2.11 8.71 -3.47
C ASP A 309 0.62 8.41 -3.28
N TYR A 310 -0.14 9.45 -2.92
CA TYR A 310 -1.54 9.34 -2.61
C TYR A 310 -2.39 10.43 -3.31
N PRO A 311 -3.40 10.06 -4.10
CA PRO A 311 -3.78 8.69 -4.48
C PRO A 311 -2.76 8.05 -5.45
N GLY A 312 -2.50 6.75 -5.36
CA GLY A 312 -1.52 6.08 -6.21
C GLY A 312 -1.00 4.79 -5.61
N LEU A 313 0.31 4.56 -5.72
CA LEU A 313 0.93 3.33 -5.22
C LEU A 313 1.01 3.26 -3.68
N GLU A 314 0.78 4.37 -2.99
CA GLU A 314 0.89 4.49 -1.52
C GLU A 314 2.31 4.22 -0.99
N ALA A 315 3.32 4.26 -1.87
CA ALA A 315 4.73 4.26 -1.50
C ALA A 315 5.24 5.69 -1.31
N GLU A 316 6.32 5.86 -0.57
CA GLU A 316 6.93 7.15 -0.19
C GLU A 316 7.82 7.69 -1.31
N THR A 317 7.26 7.78 -2.52
CA THR A 317 8.02 8.00 -3.76
C THR A 317 7.89 9.42 -4.31
N VAL A 318 7.21 10.34 -3.62
CA VAL A 318 7.20 11.76 -3.98
C VAL A 318 8.36 12.46 -3.26
N PRO A 319 9.45 12.83 -3.95
CA PRO A 319 10.65 13.31 -3.28
C PRO A 319 10.62 14.81 -3.00
N LEU A 320 11.17 15.19 -1.85
CA LEU A 320 11.63 16.55 -1.56
C LEU A 320 13.04 16.49 -0.95
N ALA A 321 14.03 16.89 -1.73
CA ALA A 321 15.40 17.08 -1.28
C ALA A 321 15.52 18.42 -0.54
N THR A 322 15.85 18.41 0.75
CA THR A 322 16.11 19.64 1.51
C THR A 322 17.62 19.86 1.67
N SER A 323 18.21 20.73 0.86
CA SER A 323 19.64 21.03 0.94
C SER A 323 19.98 21.86 2.19
N PRO A 324 21.21 21.75 2.71
CA PRO A 324 21.70 22.53 3.85
C PRO A 324 21.41 24.03 3.74
N GLY A 325 20.92 24.63 4.83
CA GLY A 325 20.66 26.06 4.96
C GLY A 325 19.42 26.60 4.21
N ASN A 326 18.71 25.75 3.47
CA ASN A 326 17.61 26.18 2.60
C ASN A 326 16.22 25.93 3.20
N THR A 327 15.24 26.63 2.63
CA THR A 327 13.82 26.49 2.96
C THR A 327 13.02 26.18 1.69
N TYR A 328 12.09 25.23 1.81
CA TYR A 328 11.27 24.74 0.71
C TYR A 328 9.79 24.76 1.09
N ASP A 329 8.91 24.94 0.12
CA ASP A 329 7.48 24.75 0.34
C ASP A 329 7.18 23.26 0.55
N LEU A 330 6.28 22.96 1.49
CA LEU A 330 5.80 21.62 1.74
C LEU A 330 4.32 21.56 1.36
N THR A 331 3.95 20.62 0.49
CA THR A 331 2.59 20.57 -0.03
C THR A 331 1.59 20.22 1.08
N CYS A 332 0.55 21.04 1.24
CA CYS A 332 -0.53 20.81 2.18
C CYS A 332 -1.80 20.47 1.39
N PRO A 333 -2.30 19.21 1.38
CA PRO A 333 -3.57 18.90 0.74
C PRO A 333 -4.73 19.64 1.42
N ASP A 334 -5.67 20.13 0.61
CA ASP A 334 -6.93 20.72 1.09
C ASP A 334 -8.06 19.69 0.94
N ALA A 335 -8.55 19.21 2.07
CA ALA A 335 -9.59 18.20 2.16
C ALA A 335 -10.90 18.59 1.44
N SER A 336 -11.12 19.88 1.20
CA SER A 336 -12.36 20.39 0.58
C SER A 336 -12.38 20.21 -0.94
N ASN A 337 -11.21 20.11 -1.58
CA ASN A 337 -11.09 20.16 -3.04
C ASN A 337 -10.10 19.14 -3.64
N TYR A 338 -9.49 18.30 -2.80
CA TYR A 338 -8.55 17.26 -3.20
C TYR A 338 -9.16 15.85 -3.11
N TYR A 339 -8.33 14.83 -3.26
CA TYR A 339 -8.73 13.43 -3.23
C TYR A 339 -9.43 13.05 -1.92
N SER A 340 -10.49 12.25 -2.01
CA SER A 340 -11.19 11.64 -0.88
C SER A 340 -11.16 10.13 -1.03
N TRP A 341 -10.84 9.43 0.04
CA TRP A 341 -10.77 7.97 0.06
C TRP A 341 -12.00 7.40 0.75
N GLU A 342 -12.79 6.59 0.05
CA GLU A 342 -14.07 6.07 0.55
C GLU A 342 -15.02 7.17 1.09
N GLY A 343 -14.97 8.36 0.47
CA GLY A 343 -15.75 9.53 0.89
C GLY A 343 -15.19 10.27 2.11
N LEU A 344 -14.02 9.87 2.62
CA LEU A 344 -13.35 10.51 3.75
C LEU A 344 -12.29 11.52 3.28
N PRO A 345 -12.13 12.65 4.00
CA PRO A 345 -11.02 13.58 3.82
C PRO A 345 -9.65 12.91 3.87
N THR A 346 -8.70 13.45 3.11
CA THR A 346 -7.31 12.97 3.12
C THR A 346 -6.35 14.07 3.53
N SER A 347 -5.16 13.67 3.96
CA SER A 347 -4.04 14.55 4.31
C SER A 347 -2.74 13.95 3.78
N ALA A 348 -1.65 14.71 3.81
CA ALA A 348 -0.35 14.21 3.42
C ALA A 348 0.38 13.62 4.63
N GLN A 349 0.99 12.46 4.42
CA GLN A 349 2.02 11.91 5.29
C GLN A 349 3.36 12.05 4.60
N TYR A 350 4.33 12.59 5.34
CA TYR A 350 5.72 12.72 4.95
C TYR A 350 6.59 11.84 5.84
N TYR A 351 7.67 11.34 5.27
CA TYR A 351 8.65 10.48 5.90
C TYR A 351 9.95 11.25 5.94
N ILE A 352 10.41 11.57 7.15
CA ILE A 352 11.61 12.34 7.37
C ILE A 352 12.75 11.35 7.58
N ASN A 353 13.66 11.29 6.62
CA ASN A 353 14.74 10.32 6.57
C ASN A 353 15.98 10.81 7.34
N PRO A 354 16.95 9.92 7.63
CA PRO A 354 18.23 10.29 8.19
C PRO A 354 18.93 11.39 7.39
N GLN A 355 19.67 12.25 8.09
CA GLN A 355 20.50 13.26 7.43
C GLN A 355 21.63 12.58 6.64
N GLY A 356 21.99 13.16 5.50
CA GLY A 356 22.97 12.60 4.57
C GLY A 356 22.38 11.57 3.60
N THR A 357 21.09 11.21 3.73
CA THR A 357 20.43 10.29 2.79
C THR A 357 19.76 11.07 1.66
N GLU A 358 20.26 10.86 0.44
CA GLU A 358 19.74 11.46 -0.80
C GLU A 358 18.38 10.87 -1.19
N THR A 359 17.60 11.58 -2.02
CA THR A 359 16.23 11.15 -2.39
C THR A 359 16.20 9.79 -3.10
N SER A 360 17.26 9.44 -3.83
CA SER A 360 17.38 8.15 -4.52
C SER A 360 17.51 6.95 -3.58
N GLU A 361 17.90 7.18 -2.34
CA GLU A 361 17.98 6.15 -1.30
C GLU A 361 16.82 6.28 -0.29
N ALA A 362 16.38 7.52 -0.02
CA ALA A 362 15.36 7.82 0.96
C ALA A 362 13.92 7.61 0.46
N CYS A 363 13.61 8.00 -0.78
CA CYS A 363 12.24 8.06 -1.29
C CYS A 363 11.94 6.84 -2.16
N VAL A 364 12.08 5.66 -1.54
CA VAL A 364 11.90 4.34 -2.13
C VAL A 364 11.13 3.45 -1.14
N TRP A 365 10.68 2.28 -1.59
CA TRP A 365 10.22 1.25 -0.65
C TRP A 365 11.44 0.60 0.01
N GLY A 366 11.67 0.92 1.28
CA GLY A 366 12.83 0.49 2.05
C GLY A 366 12.71 -0.91 2.65
N SER A 367 13.76 -1.32 3.35
CA SER A 367 13.83 -2.60 4.07
C SER A 367 13.86 -2.39 5.59
N ALA A 368 13.37 -3.39 6.33
CA ALA A 368 13.36 -3.39 7.78
C ALA A 368 14.74 -3.07 8.37
N GLY A 369 14.79 -2.15 9.33
CA GLY A 369 16.04 -1.69 9.97
C GLY A 369 16.86 -0.68 9.17
N GLY A 370 16.50 -0.39 7.92
CA GLY A 370 17.21 0.59 7.08
C GLY A 370 16.95 2.04 7.43
N ASN A 371 15.88 2.34 8.19
CA ASN A 371 15.46 3.69 8.58
C ASN A 371 15.17 4.64 7.40
N VAL A 372 14.87 4.12 6.21
CA VAL A 372 14.59 4.92 4.99
C VAL A 372 13.24 4.54 4.37
N GLY A 373 12.64 5.45 3.60
CA GLY A 373 11.38 5.22 2.91
C GLY A 373 10.21 4.98 3.87
N ASN A 374 9.42 3.94 3.61
CA ASN A 374 8.39 3.45 4.53
C ASN A 374 8.93 3.11 5.94
N TRP A 375 10.24 2.88 6.08
CA TRP A 375 10.90 2.66 7.36
C TRP A 375 11.49 3.93 7.97
N ALA A 376 11.23 5.13 7.45
CA ALA A 376 11.74 6.35 8.09
C ALA A 376 11.27 6.45 9.56
N PRO A 377 12.12 6.85 10.51
CA PRO A 377 11.77 6.90 11.93
C PRO A 377 10.60 7.83 12.29
N VAL A 378 10.52 8.97 11.61
CA VAL A 378 9.58 10.05 11.94
C VAL A 378 8.66 10.32 10.76
N ASN A 379 7.37 10.39 11.04
CA ASN A 379 6.39 10.91 10.10
C ASN A 379 5.97 12.33 10.46
N ALA A 380 5.75 13.14 9.43
CA ALA A 380 5.09 14.43 9.54
C ALA A 380 3.74 14.38 8.82
N GLY A 381 2.66 14.68 9.54
CA GLY A 381 1.31 14.80 8.96
C GLY A 381 1.00 16.26 8.63
N VAL A 382 0.43 16.51 7.44
CA VAL A 382 0.08 17.86 6.98
C VAL A 382 -1.24 17.83 6.24
N GLY A 383 -2.20 18.69 6.60
CA GLY A 383 -3.43 18.85 5.83
C GLY A 383 -4.30 20.00 6.29
N ARG A 384 -5.04 20.59 5.35
CA ARG A 384 -6.10 21.55 5.65
C ARG A 384 -7.43 20.83 5.67
N ASP A 385 -8.11 20.87 6.80
CA ASP A 385 -9.43 20.26 6.96
C ASP A 385 -10.53 21.07 6.26
N THR A 386 -11.75 20.52 6.24
CA THR A 386 -12.91 21.14 5.61
C THR A 386 -13.41 22.40 6.31
N SER A 387 -12.93 22.69 7.53
CA SER A 387 -13.17 23.98 8.22
C SER A 387 -12.18 25.07 7.81
N GLY A 388 -11.15 24.71 7.03
CA GLY A 388 -10.05 25.60 6.63
C GLY A 388 -8.89 25.62 7.63
N THR A 389 -8.92 24.80 8.69
CA THR A 389 -7.84 24.72 9.66
C THR A 389 -6.72 23.84 9.11
N THR A 390 -5.48 24.35 9.14
CA THR A 390 -4.31 23.58 8.72
C THR A 390 -3.67 22.90 9.93
N TRP A 391 -3.52 21.59 9.88
CA TRP A 391 -2.97 20.76 10.94
C TRP A 391 -1.61 20.20 10.55
N LEU A 392 -0.68 20.22 11.50
CA LEU A 392 0.66 19.69 11.37
C LEU A 392 0.97 18.77 12.54
N SER A 393 1.67 17.67 12.29
CA SER A 393 2.12 16.76 13.34
C SER A 393 3.55 16.29 13.15
N ILE A 394 4.15 15.83 14.24
CA ILE A 394 5.38 15.03 14.26
C ILE A 394 5.05 13.77 15.07
N ILE A 395 5.08 12.61 14.44
CA ILE A 395 4.66 11.35 15.06
C ILE A 395 5.65 10.23 14.79
N PRO A 396 5.73 9.22 15.69
CA PRO A 396 6.50 8.02 15.44
C PRO A 396 5.87 7.15 14.35
N ASN A 397 6.72 6.58 13.50
CA ASN A 397 6.33 5.59 12.49
C ASN A 397 6.10 4.21 13.12
N THR A 398 5.18 4.12 14.09
CA THR A 398 4.86 2.88 14.80
C THR A 398 3.58 2.26 14.23
N PRO A 399 3.53 0.92 14.03
CA PRO A 399 4.49 -0.10 14.47
C PRO A 399 5.66 -0.36 13.51
N THR A 400 5.63 0.18 12.29
CA THR A 400 6.58 -0.11 11.22
C THR A 400 8.03 0.01 11.68
N ASN A 401 8.44 1.17 12.19
CA ASN A 401 9.78 1.40 12.73
C ASN A 401 9.73 1.90 14.19
N THR A 402 9.42 0.99 15.10
CA THR A 402 9.24 1.29 16.53
C THR A 402 10.51 1.82 17.22
N TYR A 403 11.70 1.41 16.77
CA TYR A 403 12.98 1.75 17.40
C TYR A 403 13.83 2.72 16.59
N GLY A 404 13.35 3.14 15.42
CA GLY A 404 14.04 4.10 14.58
C GLY A 404 14.19 5.44 15.27
N THR A 405 15.34 6.07 15.09
CA THR A 405 15.59 7.44 15.56
C THR A 405 16.35 8.23 14.51
N LEU A 406 16.17 9.55 14.55
CA LEU A 406 16.95 10.52 13.81
C LEU A 406 17.89 11.22 14.80
N ASN A 407 19.11 11.51 14.35
CA ASN A 407 20.15 12.16 15.14
C ASN A 407 20.13 13.69 14.99
N PHE A 408 18.95 14.28 14.78
CA PHE A 408 18.73 15.72 14.72
C PHE A 408 17.36 16.07 15.29
N THR A 409 17.14 17.35 15.58
CA THR A 409 15.89 17.87 16.12
C THR A 409 14.96 18.28 14.99
N ILE A 410 13.66 18.02 15.16
CA ILE A 410 12.60 18.53 14.29
C ILE A 410 11.67 19.38 15.16
N SER A 411 11.45 20.64 14.82
CA SER A 411 10.46 21.51 15.48
C SER A 411 9.44 22.03 14.47
N ILE A 412 8.20 22.20 14.90
CA ILE A 412 7.23 23.02 14.17
C ILE A 412 7.29 24.44 14.74
N GLU A 413 7.69 25.39 13.89
CA GLU A 413 7.84 26.81 14.22
C GLU A 413 6.90 27.68 13.37
N GLY A 414 6.72 28.95 13.78
CA GLY A 414 5.87 29.92 13.10
C GLY A 414 4.57 30.20 13.86
N ASP A 415 3.51 30.52 13.11
CA ASP A 415 2.23 30.98 13.64
C ASP A 415 1.33 29.79 14.03
N VAL A 416 1.75 29.00 15.02
CA VAL A 416 1.10 27.74 15.43
C VAL A 416 0.51 27.78 16.83
N SER A 417 -0.49 26.93 17.07
CA SER A 417 -1.28 26.89 18.31
C SER A 417 -0.53 26.38 19.56
N GLY A 418 0.69 25.86 19.41
CA GLY A 418 1.46 25.25 20.49
C GLY A 418 2.87 24.87 20.05
N LYS A 419 3.60 24.14 20.90
CA LYS A 419 4.94 23.62 20.56
C LYS A 419 4.86 22.14 20.25
N CYS A 420 5.45 21.73 19.14
CA CYS A 420 5.56 20.33 18.74
C CYS A 420 6.97 20.08 18.23
N SER A 421 7.67 19.11 18.83
CA SER A 421 9.06 18.82 18.48
C SER A 421 9.43 17.36 18.70
N TYR A 422 10.50 16.94 18.04
CA TYR A 422 11.20 15.68 18.20
C TYR A 422 12.67 15.97 18.44
N SER A 423 13.31 15.29 19.40
CA SER A 423 14.76 15.36 19.59
C SER A 423 15.28 14.05 20.18
N SER A 424 16.33 13.49 19.57
CA SER A 424 17.07 12.32 20.08
C SER A 424 16.19 11.11 20.43
N GLY A 425 15.20 10.79 19.61
CA GLY A 425 14.27 9.67 19.84
C GLY A 425 13.02 10.00 20.65
N THR A 426 12.93 11.20 21.22
CA THR A 426 11.82 11.62 22.08
C THR A 426 10.96 12.67 21.39
N TYR A 427 9.64 12.53 21.47
CA TYR A 427 8.68 13.53 20.97
C TYR A 427 8.15 14.36 22.13
N TYR A 428 7.83 15.63 21.85
CA TYR A 428 7.37 16.59 22.84
C TYR A 428 6.14 17.34 22.35
N ASN A 429 5.08 17.34 23.17
CA ASN A 429 3.90 18.16 23.00
C ASN A 429 3.89 19.25 24.08
N ASN A 430 3.99 20.51 23.67
CA ASN A 430 4.08 21.67 24.57
C ASN A 430 5.22 21.56 25.60
N GLY A 431 6.34 20.98 25.19
CA GLY A 431 7.52 20.76 26.04
C GLY A 431 7.42 19.57 26.99
N VAL A 432 6.31 18.81 26.95
CA VAL A 432 6.13 17.58 27.71
C VAL A 432 6.34 16.39 26.80
N GLU A 433 7.12 15.41 27.26
CA GLU A 433 7.35 14.16 26.52
C GLU A 433 6.02 13.47 26.16
N SER A 434 5.93 12.99 24.91
CA SER A 434 4.75 12.33 24.36
C SER A 434 5.16 11.10 23.56
N SER A 435 4.69 9.92 23.95
CA SER A 435 4.98 8.67 23.23
C SER A 435 4.21 8.54 21.90
N THR A 436 3.21 9.38 21.67
CA THR A 436 2.37 9.35 20.46
C THR A 436 2.68 10.48 19.48
N GLY A 437 3.69 11.30 19.76
CA GLY A 437 4.00 12.49 18.99
C GLY A 437 3.22 13.73 19.43
N CYS A 438 3.09 14.70 18.54
CA CYS A 438 2.42 15.96 18.80
C CYS A 438 1.73 16.50 17.54
N THR A 439 0.70 17.32 17.76
CA THR A 439 -0.07 17.96 16.69
C THR A 439 -0.34 19.41 17.08
N VAL A 440 -0.24 20.32 16.12
CA VAL A 440 -0.56 21.75 16.25
C VAL A 440 -1.39 22.18 15.05
N SER A 441 -2.11 23.29 15.18
CA SER A 441 -2.75 23.96 14.06
C SER A 441 -2.04 25.26 13.70
N VAL A 442 -2.10 25.64 12.42
CA VAL A 442 -1.70 26.97 11.97
C VAL A 442 -2.80 27.95 12.31
N THR A 443 -2.44 29.06 12.93
CA THR A 443 -3.36 30.17 13.21
C THR A 443 -3.83 30.81 11.90
N SER A 444 -5.01 31.42 11.91
CA SER A 444 -5.63 31.97 10.70
C SER A 444 -4.71 32.98 9.98
N GLY A 445 -4.44 32.73 8.70
CA GLY A 445 -3.54 33.55 7.87
C GLY A 445 -2.04 33.36 8.14
N GLY A 446 -1.67 32.49 9.08
CA GLY A 446 -0.29 32.24 9.47
C GLY A 446 0.47 31.29 8.55
N THR A 447 1.75 31.10 8.86
CA THR A 447 2.62 30.10 8.21
C THR A 447 3.31 29.25 9.28
N ALA A 448 3.50 27.96 8.98
CA ALA A 448 4.26 27.04 9.82
C ALA A 448 5.44 26.43 9.04
N THR A 449 6.53 26.14 9.75
CA THR A 449 7.73 25.55 9.17
C THR A 449 8.20 24.37 10.02
N TYR A 450 8.40 23.21 9.40
CA TYR A 450 9.20 22.14 9.98
C TYR A 450 10.68 22.54 9.90
N VAL A 451 11.34 22.67 11.04
CA VAL A 451 12.76 23.07 11.11
C VAL A 451 13.59 21.88 11.55
N PHE A 452 14.59 21.52 10.75
CA PHE A 452 15.60 20.51 11.10
C PHE A 452 16.84 21.20 11.64
N SER A 453 17.31 20.83 12.84
CA SER A 453 18.43 21.50 13.53
C SER A 453 19.27 20.59 14.42
#